data_AF-A0A9W7DLG0-F1
#
_entry.id   AF-A0A9W7DLG0-F1
#
_cell.length_a   1.000
_cell.length_b   1.000
_cell.length_c   1.000
_cell.angle_alpha   90.00
_cell.angle_beta   90.00
_cell.angle_gamma   90.00
#
_symmetry.space_group_name_H-M   'P 1'
#
loop_
_entity.id
_entity.type
_entity.pdbx_description
1 polymer ?
#
loop_
_entity_poly.entity_id
_entity_poly.type
_entity_poly.pdbx_seq_one_letter_code
_entity_poly.pdbx_strand_id
1 'polypeptide(L)'
;MESTHVKLRTLSAYVSTLGGGYFCCRYLTHSDYLAKLGKKIMDQLGDEGGGMRVKVNEAYGNIHKGKFGKAEGILREVEGWAGREGDGELGDIVKAAKKFMGDVRRVGERGGRGGTEDELYRIRIVREG
;
A
#
# COMPACT_ATOMS: atom_id res chain seq x y z
N MET A 1 4.62 -11.46 -29.30
CA MET A 1 4.69 -11.77 -27.86
C MET A 1 5.45 -10.70 -27.09
N GLU A 2 6.65 -10.31 -27.53
CA GLU A 2 7.50 -9.28 -26.89
C GLU A 2 6.81 -7.90 -26.73
N SER A 3 6.04 -7.46 -27.73
CA SER A 3 5.29 -6.19 -27.67
C SER A 3 4.27 -6.13 -26.53
N THR A 4 3.59 -7.23 -26.19
CA THR A 4 2.58 -7.25 -25.13
C THR A 4 3.22 -7.14 -23.75
N HIS A 5 4.32 -7.86 -23.54
CA HIS A 5 5.05 -7.82 -22.27
C HIS A 5 5.64 -6.44 -22.00
N VAL A 6 6.22 -5.79 -23.02
CA VAL A 6 6.68 -4.38 -22.92
C VAL A 6 5.52 -3.45 -22.57
N LYS A 7 4.36 -3.59 -23.24
CA LYS A 7 3.17 -2.78 -22.94
C LYS A 7 2.70 -2.95 -21.49
N LEU A 8 2.70 -4.18 -20.97
CA LEU A 8 2.30 -4.46 -19.58
C LEU A 8 3.27 -3.86 -18.57
N ARG A 9 4.59 -3.92 -18.83
CA ARG A 9 5.59 -3.25 -17.98
C ARG A 9 5.46 -1.73 -18.01
N THR A 10 5.23 -1.15 -19.18
CA THR A 10 4.97 0.30 -19.28
C THR A 10 3.70 0.69 -18.52
N LEU A 11 2.63 -0.11 -18.66
CA LEU A 11 1.39 0.12 -17.95
C LEU A 11 1.56 -0.04 -16.43
N SER A 12 2.34 -1.01 -15.96
CA SER A 12 2.59 -1.20 -14.52
C SER A 12 3.36 -0.01 -13.93
N ALA A 13 4.36 0.50 -14.63
CA ALA A 13 5.10 1.70 -14.23
C ALA A 13 4.20 2.95 -14.17
N TYR A 14 3.33 3.12 -15.17
CA TYR A 14 2.36 4.21 -15.21
C TYR A 14 1.37 4.15 -14.04
N VAL A 15 0.74 2.98 -13.83
CA VAL A 15 -0.22 2.75 -12.74
C VAL A 15 0.44 2.94 -11.38
N SER A 16 1.67 2.48 -11.19
CA SER A 16 2.40 2.64 -9.92
C SER A 16 2.70 4.11 -9.63
N THR A 17 3.18 4.86 -10.63
CA THR A 17 3.46 6.30 -10.52
C THR A 17 2.20 7.09 -10.17
N LEU A 18 1.12 6.87 -10.93
CA LEU A 18 -0.15 7.55 -10.72
C LEU A 18 -0.78 7.17 -9.37
N GLY A 19 -0.72 5.89 -9.01
CA GLY A 19 -1.22 5.37 -7.74
C GLY A 19 -0.52 5.97 -6.53
N GLY A 20 0.81 6.13 -6.60
CA GLY A 20 1.61 6.85 -5.61
C GLY A 20 1.24 8.33 -5.51
N GLY A 21 1.05 9.01 -6.64
CA GLY A 21 0.58 10.39 -6.67
C GLY A 21 -0.79 10.57 -5.99
N TYR A 22 -1.79 9.76 -6.34
CA TYR A 22 -3.10 9.80 -5.69
C TYR A 22 -3.03 9.44 -4.21
N PHE A 23 -2.15 8.52 -3.82
CA PHE A 23 -1.92 8.18 -2.42
C PHE A 23 -1.39 9.38 -1.63
N CYS A 24 -0.34 10.05 -2.14
CA CYS A 24 0.26 11.23 -1.54
C CYS A 24 -0.76 12.38 -1.41
N CYS A 25 -1.60 12.57 -2.43
CA CYS A 25 -2.67 13.57 -2.42
C CYS A 25 -3.95 13.11 -1.69
N ARG A 26 -3.91 12.01 -0.93
CA ARG A 26 -5.03 11.48 -0.12
C ARG A 26 -6.29 11.09 -0.89
N TYR A 27 -6.22 10.92 -2.21
CA TYR A 27 -7.29 10.33 -3.01
C TYR A 27 -7.30 8.80 -2.86
N LEU A 28 -7.55 8.32 -1.64
CA LEU A 28 -7.37 6.92 -1.24
C LEU A 28 -8.29 5.94 -1.97
N THR A 29 -9.41 6.40 -2.53
CA THR A 29 -10.28 5.57 -3.39
C THR A 29 -9.63 5.32 -4.75
N HIS A 30 -9.04 6.36 -5.36
CA HIS A 30 -8.32 6.25 -6.63
C HIS A 30 -7.03 5.44 -6.47
N SER A 31 -6.28 5.68 -5.40
CA SER A 31 -5.10 4.89 -5.06
C SER A 31 -5.43 3.40 -4.88
N ASP A 32 -6.53 3.07 -4.20
CA ASP A 32 -7.00 1.68 -4.02
C ASP A 32 -7.41 1.03 -5.35
N TYR A 33 -8.11 1.77 -6.21
CA TYR A 33 -8.45 1.30 -7.56
C TYR A 33 -7.19 0.98 -8.37
N LEU A 34 -6.20 1.89 -8.37
CA LEU A 34 -4.95 1.71 -9.10
C LEU A 34 -4.08 0.59 -8.53
N ALA A 35 -4.08 0.38 -7.21
CA ALA A 35 -3.43 -0.79 -6.61
C ALA A 35 -4.06 -2.11 -7.10
N LYS A 36 -5.40 -2.20 -7.12
CA LYS A 36 -6.11 -3.38 -7.67
C LYS A 36 -5.81 -3.60 -9.15
N LEU A 37 -5.72 -2.53 -9.94
CA LEU A 37 -5.33 -2.60 -11.35
C LEU A 37 -3.88 -3.08 -11.48
N GLY A 38 -2.97 -2.51 -10.69
CA GLY A 38 -1.56 -2.91 -10.64
C GLY A 38 -1.39 -4.39 -10.36
N LYS A 39 -2.15 -4.94 -9.41
CA LYS A 39 -2.14 -6.37 -9.09
C LYS A 39 -2.52 -7.22 -10.32
N LYS A 40 -3.61 -6.88 -11.01
CA LYS A 40 -4.02 -7.59 -12.23
C LYS A 40 -2.94 -7.57 -13.32
N ILE A 41 -2.22 -6.46 -13.44
CA ILE A 41 -1.11 -6.34 -14.41
C ILE A 41 0.05 -7.25 -14.01
N MET A 42 0.41 -7.31 -12.73
CA MET A 42 1.46 -8.20 -12.22
C MET A 42 1.09 -9.68 -12.39
N ASP A 43 -0.17 -10.04 -12.11
CA ASP A 43 -0.69 -11.38 -12.35
C ASP A 43 -0.56 -11.77 -13.84
N GLN A 44 -0.83 -10.84 -14.76
CA GLN A 44 -0.66 -11.06 -16.21
C GLN A 44 0.81 -11.16 -16.64
N LEU A 45 1.71 -10.48 -15.93
CA LEU A 45 3.16 -10.57 -16.15
C LEU A 45 3.77 -11.84 -15.56
N GLY A 46 3.04 -12.57 -14.70
CA GLY A 46 3.59 -13.66 -13.90
C GLY A 46 4.61 -13.17 -12.86
N ASP A 47 4.57 -11.89 -12.48
CA ASP A 47 5.49 -11.28 -11.53
C ASP A 47 4.89 -11.26 -10.13
N GLU A 48 5.06 -12.37 -9.40
CA GLU A 48 4.51 -12.51 -8.05
C GLU A 48 5.12 -11.50 -7.07
N GLY A 49 6.42 -11.23 -7.17
CA GLY A 49 7.11 -10.24 -6.32
C GLY A 49 6.59 -8.83 -6.53
N GLY A 50 6.39 -8.43 -7.79
CA GLY A 50 5.69 -7.20 -8.15
C GLY A 50 4.28 -7.13 -7.56
N GLY A 51 3.54 -8.24 -7.62
CA GLY A 51 2.22 -8.39 -7.00
C GLY A 51 2.24 -8.17 -5.48
N MET A 52 3.24 -8.70 -4.79
CA MET A 52 3.39 -8.52 -3.34
C MET A 52 3.73 -7.07 -2.97
N ARG A 53 4.56 -6.38 -3.76
CA ARG A 53 4.83 -4.94 -3.57
C ARG A 53 3.56 -4.10 -3.72
N VAL A 54 2.71 -4.42 -4.69
CA VAL A 54 1.40 -3.77 -4.86
C VAL A 54 0.49 -4.01 -3.66
N LYS A 55 0.50 -5.21 -3.06
CA LYS A 55 -0.25 -5.50 -1.83
C LYS A 55 0.19 -4.63 -0.65
N VAL A 56 1.48 -4.33 -0.53
CA VAL A 56 1.94 -3.40 0.52
C VAL A 56 1.33 -2.01 0.34
N ASN A 57 1.19 -1.52 -0.89
CA ASN A 57 0.50 -0.25 -1.16
C ASN A 57 -0.98 -0.31 -0.74
N GLU A 58 -1.66 -1.43 -1.00
CA GLU A 58 -3.02 -1.65 -0.48
C GLU A 58 -3.05 -1.64 1.06
N ALA A 59 -2.06 -2.23 1.72
CA ALA A 59 -1.95 -2.20 3.18
C ALA A 59 -1.82 -0.75 3.70
N TYR A 60 -0.95 0.07 3.10
CA TYR A 60 -0.85 1.50 3.43
C TYR A 60 -2.18 2.23 3.25
N GLY A 61 -2.89 1.98 2.15
CA GLY A 61 -4.24 2.53 1.93
C GLY A 61 -5.23 2.13 3.03
N ASN A 62 -5.16 0.88 3.51
CA ASN A 62 -6.00 0.41 4.61
C ASN A 62 -5.61 1.02 5.96
N ILE A 63 -4.31 1.21 6.24
CA ILE A 63 -3.81 1.88 7.45
C ILE A 63 -4.40 3.30 7.53
N HIS A 64 -4.31 4.05 6.43
CA HIS A 64 -4.84 5.40 6.37
C HIS A 64 -6.36 5.51 6.48
N LYS A 65 -7.09 4.45 6.09
CA LYS A 65 -8.55 4.33 6.27
C LYS A 65 -8.94 3.80 7.68
N GLY A 66 -7.97 3.55 8.56
CA GLY A 66 -8.20 2.96 9.88
C GLY A 66 -8.56 1.46 9.86
N LYS A 67 -8.42 0.78 8.70
CA LYS A 67 -8.74 -0.64 8.51
C LYS A 67 -7.55 -1.52 8.92
N PHE A 68 -7.11 -1.39 10.17
CA PHE A 68 -5.87 -2.01 10.66
C PHE A 68 -5.84 -3.53 10.57
N GLY A 69 -6.95 -4.22 10.88
CA GLY A 69 -7.00 -5.69 10.77
C GLY A 69 -6.80 -6.18 9.34
N LYS A 70 -7.37 -5.46 8.35
CA LYS A 70 -7.17 -5.78 6.94
C LYS A 70 -5.72 -5.51 6.50
N ALA A 71 -5.16 -4.37 6.91
CA ALA A 71 -3.75 -4.06 6.65
C ALA A 71 -2.81 -5.10 7.24
N GLU A 72 -3.03 -5.51 8.49
CA GLU A 72 -2.22 -6.51 9.18
C GLU A 72 -2.28 -7.87 8.48
N GLY A 73 -3.46 -8.32 8.06
CA GLY A 73 -3.61 -9.56 7.29
C GLY A 73 -2.79 -9.55 6.00
N ILE A 74 -2.85 -8.44 5.24
CA ILE A 74 -2.06 -8.27 4.02
C ILE A 74 -0.56 -8.29 4.33
N LEU A 75 -0.10 -7.55 5.35
CA LEU A 75 1.32 -7.47 5.69
C LEU A 75 1.88 -8.81 6.17
N ARG A 76 1.09 -9.63 6.89
CA ARG A 76 1.49 -10.99 7.28
C ARG A 76 1.65 -11.91 6.07
N GLU A 77 0.74 -11.81 5.09
CA GLU A 77 0.83 -12.57 3.85
C GLU A 77 2.11 -12.22 3.08
N VAL A 78 2.38 -10.92 2.90
CA VAL A 78 3.57 -10.43 2.19
C VAL A 78 4.86 -10.82 2.92
N GLU A 79 4.91 -10.70 4.25
CA GLU A 79 6.06 -11.12 5.05
C GLU A 79 6.35 -12.61 4.92
N GLY A 80 5.31 -13.45 4.96
CA GLY A 80 5.44 -14.89 4.79
C GLY A 80 5.96 -15.26 3.41
N TRP A 81 5.54 -14.56 2.36
CA TRP A 81 6.08 -14.74 1.01
C TRP A 81 7.54 -14.29 0.93
N ALA A 82 7.86 -13.07 1.40
CA ALA A 82 9.21 -12.52 1.36
C ALA A 82 10.23 -13.41 2.11
N GLY A 83 9.82 -13.98 3.26
CA GLY A 83 10.66 -14.92 4.01
C GLY A 83 10.93 -16.24 3.28
N ARG A 84 9.97 -16.74 2.49
CA ARG A 84 10.17 -17.96 1.68
C ARG A 84 11.08 -17.72 0.47
N GLU A 85 10.90 -16.58 -0.20
CA GLU A 85 11.65 -16.24 -1.41
C GLU A 85 13.00 -15.55 -1.12
N GLY A 86 13.29 -15.23 0.14
CA GLY A 86 14.52 -14.52 0.52
C GLY A 86 14.55 -13.05 0.08
N ASP A 87 13.40 -12.43 -0.18
CA ASP A 87 13.30 -11.02 -0.57
C ASP A 87 13.45 -10.11 0.67
N GLY A 88 14.71 -9.85 1.05
CA GLY A 88 15.03 -9.01 2.20
C GLY A 88 14.52 -7.57 2.09
N GLU A 89 14.51 -7.01 0.87
CA GLU A 89 14.02 -5.66 0.62
C GLU A 89 12.52 -5.57 0.90
N LEU A 90 11.73 -6.50 0.36
CA LEU A 90 10.29 -6.56 0.63
C LEU A 90 10.02 -6.81 2.12
N GLY A 91 10.84 -7.63 2.77
CA GLY A 91 10.81 -7.82 4.22
C GLY A 91 10.98 -6.51 5.00
N ASP A 92 11.94 -5.67 4.61
CA ASP A 92 12.16 -4.37 5.24
C ASP A 92 11.04 -3.37 4.97
N ILE A 93 10.47 -3.38 3.76
CA ILE A 93 9.27 -2.59 3.44
C ILE A 93 8.10 -3.00 4.34
N VAL A 94 7.88 -4.29 4.57
CA VAL A 94 6.81 -4.77 5.47
C VAL A 94 7.05 -4.32 6.92
N LYS A 95 8.29 -4.39 7.41
CA LYS A 95 8.64 -3.88 8.75
C LYS A 95 8.31 -2.39 8.87
N ALA A 96 8.66 -1.59 7.87
CA ALA A 96 8.33 -0.17 7.83
C ALA A 96 6.81 0.07 7.87
N ALA A 97 6.04 -0.68 7.07
CA ALA A 97 4.58 -0.58 7.02
C ALA A 97 3.92 -0.97 8.36
N LYS A 98 4.41 -2.02 9.04
CA LYS A 98 3.94 -2.41 10.37
C LYS A 98 4.24 -1.34 11.42
N LYS A 99 5.44 -0.75 11.39
CA LYS A 99 5.80 0.36 12.28
C LYS A 99 4.87 1.55 12.05
N PHE A 100 4.65 1.93 10.80
CA PHE A 100 3.73 3.00 10.42
C PHE A 100 2.31 2.73 10.91
N MET A 101 1.80 1.51 10.74
CA MET A 101 0.50 1.10 11.27
C MET A 101 0.41 1.29 12.78
N GLY A 102 1.43 0.87 13.53
CA GLY A 102 1.49 1.03 14.98
C GLY A 102 1.51 2.51 15.41
N ASP A 103 2.26 3.34 14.69
CA ASP A 103 2.30 4.79 14.91
C ASP A 103 0.90 5.41 14.70
N VAL A 104 0.21 5.08 13.60
CA VAL A 104 -1.15 5.56 13.31
C VAL A 104 -2.19 5.05 14.30
N ARG A 105 -2.12 3.79 14.75
CA ARG A 105 -3.05 3.22 15.75
C ARG A 105 -2.97 3.96 17.09
N ARG A 106 -1.75 4.13 17.61
CA ARG A 106 -1.50 4.84 18.89
C ARG A 106 -2.00 6.28 18.87
N VAL A 107 -1.92 6.88 17.70
CA VAL A 107 -2.37 8.22 17.36
C VAL A 107 -3.91 8.28 17.38
N GLY A 108 -4.61 7.37 16.69
CA GLY A 108 -6.07 7.28 16.72
C GLY A 108 -6.66 7.01 18.12
N GLU A 109 -5.98 6.20 18.94
CA GLU A 109 -6.39 5.90 20.32
C GLU A 109 -6.33 7.11 21.27
N ARG A 110 -5.52 8.13 20.97
CA ARG A 110 -5.31 9.31 21.81
C ARG A 110 -6.22 10.51 21.47
N GLY A 111 -6.99 10.45 20.38
CA GLY A 111 -7.59 11.67 19.81
C GLY A 111 -9.00 11.60 19.21
N GLY A 112 -9.50 10.43 18.81
CA GLY A 112 -10.83 10.32 18.17
C GLY A 112 -10.88 9.16 17.17
N ARG A 113 -12.06 8.56 17.00
CA ARG A 113 -12.29 7.47 16.06
C ARG A 113 -12.10 7.96 14.61
N GLY A 114 -10.96 7.69 13.97
CA GLY A 114 -10.86 7.80 12.52
C GLY A 114 -9.45 8.05 12.00
N GLY A 115 -8.95 7.13 11.15
CA GLY A 115 -7.89 7.33 10.16
C GLY A 115 -6.73 8.29 10.47
N THR A 116 -6.17 8.87 9.42
CA THR A 116 -5.24 10.01 9.48
C THR A 116 -5.89 11.19 8.76
N GLU A 117 -6.03 12.34 9.41
CA GLU A 117 -6.39 13.62 8.77
C GLU A 117 -5.13 14.44 8.41
N ASP A 118 -5.27 15.56 7.69
CA ASP A 118 -4.15 16.19 6.97
C ASP A 118 -4.09 17.71 7.11
N GLU A 119 -2.86 18.22 7.28
CA GLU A 119 -2.42 19.58 6.94
C GLU A 119 -1.20 19.45 6.02
N LEU A 120 -1.42 18.93 4.80
CA LEU A 120 -0.60 18.88 3.57
C LEU A 120 0.90 18.48 3.63
N TYR A 121 1.53 18.44 4.79
CA TYR A 121 2.97 18.17 4.99
C TYR A 121 3.26 17.48 6.34
N ARG A 122 2.23 17.17 7.11
CA ARG A 122 2.31 16.42 8.37
C ARG A 122 1.06 15.56 8.50
N ILE A 123 1.26 14.27 8.73
CA ILE A 123 0.21 13.41 9.29
C ILE A 123 -0.16 14.02 10.65
N ARG A 124 -1.33 14.64 10.77
CA ARG A 124 -1.88 15.13 12.05
C ARG A 124 -3.25 14.51 12.29
N ILE A 125 -3.54 14.26 13.55
CA ILE A 125 -4.89 13.87 13.99
C ILE A 125 -5.70 15.15 14.12
N VAL A 126 -6.90 15.23 13.54
CA VAL A 126 -7.84 16.32 13.84
C VAL A 126 -8.98 15.73 14.67
N ARG A 127 -9.62 16.58 15.48
CA ARG A 127 -10.82 16.27 16.24
C ARG A 127 -12.02 16.76 15.43
N GLU A 128 -13.02 15.93 15.21
CA GLU A 128 -14.34 16.43 14.82
C GLU A 128 -14.95 17.17 16.03
N GLY A 129 -15.42 18.40 15.77
CA GLY A 129 -16.25 19.18 16.68
C GLY A 129 -17.73 18.92 16.44
#